data_AF-A0A1F8QI18-F1
#
_entry.id   AF-A0A1F8QI18-F1
#
_cell.length_a   1.000
_cell.length_b   1.000
_cell.length_c   1.000
_cell.angle_alpha   90.00
_cell.angle_beta   90.00
_cell.angle_gamma   90.00
#
_symmetry.space_group_name_H-M   'P 1'
#
loop_
_entity.id
_entity.type
_entity.pdbx_description
1 polymer ?
#
loop_
_entity_poly.entity_id
_entity_poly.type
_entity_poly.pdbx_seq_one_letter_code
_entity_poly.pdbx_strand_id
1 'polypeptide(L)'
;MGMFDYVKCDLPELGLQGQTFQSNDTQEFCQMMIFSISAEGRLIKHDYETELTPEAELEYKDSPKDSILRLFGMIKKKDGSDRFVDQNYDGDLHFGTTTVDYRATFRDGTCIEICKVMQTSEAFREWRSIWKRDHNET
;
A
#
# COMPACT_ATOMS: atom_id res chain seq x y z
N MET A 1 -1.93 -13.40 7.47
CA MET A 1 -1.41 -12.03 7.32
C MET A 1 -1.61 -11.64 5.87
N GLY A 2 -2.47 -10.65 5.62
CA GLY A 2 -2.73 -10.16 4.25
C GLY A 2 -1.58 -9.28 3.77
N MET A 3 -1.27 -9.37 2.49
CA MET A 3 -0.34 -8.48 1.81
C MET A 3 -1.10 -7.21 1.44
N PHE A 4 -0.54 -6.04 1.75
CA PHE A 4 -1.16 -4.74 1.48
C PHE A 4 -0.36 -4.02 0.41
N ASP A 5 -1.05 -3.32 -0.47
CA ASP A 5 -0.42 -2.43 -1.44
C ASP A 5 -0.25 -1.04 -0.85
N TYR A 6 0.73 -0.30 -1.35
CA TYR A 6 1.00 1.06 -0.91
C TYR A 6 0.44 2.08 -1.90
N VAL A 7 -0.30 3.07 -1.40
CA VAL A 7 -0.85 4.16 -2.20
C VAL A 7 -0.26 5.47 -1.72
N LYS A 8 0.53 6.12 -2.59
CA LYS A 8 1.05 7.46 -2.35
C LYS A 8 0.10 8.51 -2.94
N CYS A 9 -0.27 9.51 -2.15
CA CYS A 9 -1.10 10.60 -2.65
C CYS A 9 -0.27 11.88 -2.82
N ASP A 10 -0.28 12.44 -4.03
CA ASP A 10 0.35 13.72 -4.36
C ASP A 10 -0.73 14.74 -4.80
N LEU A 11 -1.72 14.97 -3.93
CA LEU A 11 -2.87 15.86 -4.12
C LEU A 11 -2.86 16.99 -3.06
N PRO A 12 -2.09 18.07 -3.29
CA PRO A 12 -1.91 19.14 -2.32
C PRO A 12 -3.21 19.90 -2.00
N GLU A 13 -4.15 19.97 -2.95
CA GLU A 13 -5.46 20.63 -2.76
C GLU A 13 -6.30 19.98 -1.66
N LEU A 14 -6.04 18.71 -1.36
CA LEU A 14 -6.72 17.93 -0.32
C LEU A 14 -5.87 17.79 0.95
N GLY A 15 -4.72 18.47 1.02
CA GLY A 15 -3.75 18.34 2.12
C GLY A 15 -3.03 16.98 2.15
N LEU A 16 -3.11 16.19 1.08
CA LEU A 16 -2.49 14.88 0.95
C LEU A 16 -1.27 15.00 0.04
N GLN A 17 -0.10 15.28 0.61
CA GLN A 17 1.14 15.43 -0.16
C GLN A 17 2.22 14.52 0.39
N GLY A 18 2.70 13.57 -0.43
CA GLY A 18 3.80 12.67 -0.06
C GLY A 18 3.44 11.58 0.95
N GLN A 19 2.18 11.50 1.39
CA GLN A 19 1.73 10.51 2.37
C GLN A 19 1.55 9.15 1.70
N THR A 20 1.95 8.09 2.40
CA THR A 20 1.80 6.69 1.96
C THR A 20 0.76 6.00 2.82
N PHE A 21 -0.20 5.36 2.15
CA PHE A 21 -1.31 4.63 2.75
C PHE A 21 -1.28 3.17 2.33
N GLN A 22 -2.05 2.33 3.01
CA GLN A 22 -2.23 0.93 2.65
C GLN A 22 -3.60 0.72 1.97
N SER A 23 -3.65 -0.12 0.94
CA SER A 23 -4.87 -0.55 0.28
C SER A 23 -4.98 -2.08 0.28
N ASN A 24 -6.22 -2.57 0.34
CA ASN A 24 -6.59 -3.98 0.20
C ASN A 24 -7.37 -4.26 -1.10
N ASP A 25 -7.72 -3.23 -1.86
CA ASP A 25 -8.66 -3.36 -2.98
C ASP A 25 -8.00 -3.96 -4.22
N THR A 26 -6.69 -4.12 -4.17
CA THR A 26 -5.82 -4.38 -5.30
C THR A 26 -5.17 -5.78 -5.19
N GLN A 27 -5.81 -6.63 -4.37
CA GLN A 27 -5.52 -8.03 -4.02
C GLN A 27 -5.31 -9.01 -5.19
N GLU A 28 -5.58 -8.60 -6.43
CA GLU A 28 -5.34 -9.44 -7.61
C GLU A 28 -3.85 -9.76 -7.83
N PHE A 29 -2.96 -8.98 -7.22
CA PHE A 29 -1.52 -9.19 -7.32
C PHE A 29 -1.01 -9.90 -6.07
N CYS A 30 -0.46 -11.11 -6.23
CA CYS A 30 0.34 -11.79 -5.20
C CYS A 30 1.69 -11.07 -4.95
N GLN A 31 1.74 -9.75 -5.09
CA GLN A 31 2.91 -8.89 -4.97
C GLN A 31 2.51 -7.63 -4.21
N MET A 32 3.41 -7.10 -3.39
CA MET A 32 3.23 -5.77 -2.79
C MET A 32 3.46 -4.73 -3.88
N MET A 33 2.37 -4.14 -4.37
CA MET A 33 2.39 -3.13 -5.40
C MET A 33 2.49 -1.73 -4.79
N ILE A 34 3.11 -0.82 -5.52
CA ILE A 34 3.18 0.60 -5.16
C ILE A 34 2.40 1.38 -6.22
N PHE A 35 1.43 2.16 -5.77
CA PHE A 35 0.64 3.05 -6.59
C PHE A 35 0.82 4.50 -6.13
N SER A 36 0.59 5.44 -7.02
CA SER A 36 0.38 6.84 -6.67
C SER A 36 -0.82 7.42 -7.38
N ILE A 37 -1.55 8.29 -6.69
CA ILE A 37 -2.51 9.21 -7.31
C ILE A 37 -1.73 10.48 -7.64
N SER A 38 -1.53 10.74 -8.94
CA SER A 38 -0.80 11.92 -9.42
C SER A 38 -1.57 13.21 -9.14
N ALA A 39 -0.89 14.36 -9.26
CA ALA A 39 -1.53 15.68 -9.13
C ALA A 39 -2.66 15.91 -10.14
N GLU A 40 -2.61 15.24 -11.30
CA GLU A 40 -3.66 15.26 -12.33
C GLU A 40 -4.79 14.27 -12.04
N GLY A 41 -4.73 13.56 -10.91
CA GLY A 41 -5.73 12.57 -10.51
C GLY A 41 -5.59 11.22 -11.20
N ARG A 42 -4.47 10.91 -11.87
CA ARG A 42 -4.26 9.60 -12.52
C ARG A 42 -3.75 8.57 -11.52
N LEU A 43 -4.23 7.33 -11.61
CA LEU A 43 -3.67 6.21 -10.85
C LEU A 43 -2.47 5.62 -11.59
N ILE A 44 -1.27 5.80 -11.03
CA ILE A 44 -0.01 5.35 -11.60
C ILE A 44 0.52 4.17 -10.78
N LYS A 45 0.82 3.06 -11.43
CA LYS A 45 1.53 1.92 -10.84
C LYS A 45 3.03 2.09 -11.02
N HIS A 46 3.77 1.85 -9.94
CA HIS A 46 5.23 1.94 -9.89
C HIS A 46 5.79 0.53 -9.95
N ASP A 47 6.23 0.14 -11.13
CA ASP A 47 6.87 -1.14 -11.39
C ASP A 47 8.39 -0.99 -11.46
N TYR A 48 9.09 -2.07 -11.13
CA TYR A 48 10.53 -2.18 -11.33
C TYR A 48 10.92 -3.64 -11.52
N GLU A 49 12.07 -3.86 -12.15
CA GLU A 49 12.67 -5.19 -12.24
C GLU A 49 13.56 -5.41 -11.01
N THR A 50 13.61 -6.65 -10.54
CA THR A 50 14.54 -7.08 -9.52
C THR A 50 15.66 -7.91 -10.12
N GLU A 51 16.83 -7.86 -9.47
CA GLU A 51 17.98 -8.69 -9.82
C GLU A 51 18.67 -9.19 -8.57
N LEU A 52 19.52 -10.20 -8.72
CA LEU A 52 20.35 -10.67 -7.62
C LEU A 52 21.41 -9.62 -7.29
N THR A 53 21.54 -9.30 -6.02
CA THR A 53 22.59 -8.42 -5.51
C THR A 53 23.94 -9.08 -5.74
N PRO A 54 24.91 -8.39 -6.39
CA PRO A 54 26.27 -8.90 -6.52
C PRO A 54 26.86 -9.26 -5.17
N GLU A 55 27.60 -10.37 -5.12
CA GLU A 55 28.20 -10.89 -3.88
C GLU A 55 29.00 -9.85 -3.08
N ALA A 56 29.68 -8.93 -3.78
CA ALA A 56 30.47 -7.86 -3.17
C ALA A 56 29.62 -6.77 -2.46
N GLU A 57 28.36 -6.62 -2.87
CA GLU A 57 27.39 -5.62 -2.39
C GLU A 57 26.43 -6.18 -1.35
N LEU A 58 26.44 -7.50 -1.09
CA LEU A 58 25.58 -8.13 -0.09
C LEU A 58 25.86 -7.55 1.30
N GLU A 59 24.79 -7.15 1.99
CA GLU A 59 24.84 -6.62 3.36
C GLU A 59 25.50 -7.63 4.32
N TYR A 60 25.17 -8.90 4.17
CA TYR A 60 25.68 -10.01 5.00
C TYR A 60 26.63 -10.94 4.24
N LYS A 61 27.52 -10.38 3.39
CA LYS A 61 28.46 -11.16 2.56
C LYS A 61 29.34 -12.16 3.34
N ASP A 62 29.69 -11.81 4.58
CA ASP A 62 30.57 -12.60 5.44
C ASP A 62 29.82 -13.72 6.19
N SER A 63 28.48 -13.74 6.13
CA SER A 63 27.67 -14.79 6.75
C SER A 63 27.76 -16.10 5.96
N PRO A 64 27.60 -17.28 6.61
CA PRO A 64 27.58 -18.57 5.92
C PRO A 64 26.56 -18.59 4.77
N LYS A 65 26.91 -19.24 3.65
CA LYS A 65 26.09 -19.28 2.42
C LYS A 65 24.65 -19.74 2.64
N ASP A 66 24.44 -20.67 3.56
CA ASP A 66 23.14 -21.27 3.84
C ASP A 66 22.40 -20.59 5.02
N SER A 67 22.93 -19.47 5.53
CA SER A 67 22.32 -18.76 6.65
C SER A 67 21.13 -17.91 6.22
N ILE A 68 20.11 -17.85 7.07
CA ILE A 68 18.94 -16.97 6.87
C ILE A 68 19.37 -15.51 6.74
N LEU A 69 20.42 -15.09 7.46
CA LEU A 69 20.98 -13.74 7.38
C LEU A 69 21.39 -13.37 5.95
N ARG A 70 21.95 -14.35 5.23
CA ARG A 70 22.40 -14.14 3.87
C ARG A 70 21.28 -14.03 2.86
N LEU A 71 20.05 -14.44 3.20
CA LEU A 71 18.86 -14.22 2.38
C LEU A 71 18.43 -12.75 2.36
N PHE A 72 18.74 -11.99 3.43
CA PHE A 72 18.44 -10.57 3.48
C PHE A 72 19.34 -9.80 2.51
N GLY A 73 18.71 -9.02 1.63
CA GLY A 73 19.41 -8.21 0.65
C GLY A 73 19.92 -8.98 -0.57
N MET A 74 19.55 -10.26 -0.76
CA MET A 74 19.93 -11.03 -1.96
C MET A 74 19.30 -10.53 -3.26
N ILE A 75 18.18 -9.81 -3.14
CA ILE A 75 17.46 -9.26 -4.26
C ILE A 75 17.46 -7.75 -4.08
N LYS A 76 17.91 -7.03 -5.10
CA LYS A 76 17.82 -5.58 -5.18
C LYS A 76 16.99 -5.17 -6.39
N LYS A 77 16.53 -3.93 -6.37
CA LYS A 77 15.98 -3.29 -7.56
C LYS A 77 17.09 -3.10 -8.59
N LYS A 78 16.81 -3.45 -9.84
CA LYS A 78 17.72 -3.25 -10.97
C LYS A 78 17.77 -1.76 -11.33
N ASP A 79 18.97 -1.20 -11.47
CA ASP A 79 19.15 0.21 -11.79
C ASP A 79 18.51 0.57 -13.15
N GLY A 80 17.78 1.69 -13.18
CA GLY A 80 17.08 2.17 -14.38
C GLY A 80 15.86 1.33 -14.80
N SER A 81 15.40 0.39 -13.96
CA SER A 81 14.24 -0.46 -14.28
C SER A 81 12.88 0.14 -13.92
N ASP A 82 12.84 1.37 -13.35
CA ASP A 82 11.60 2.06 -13.00
C ASP A 82 10.66 2.19 -14.20
N ARG A 83 9.41 1.79 -13.99
CA ARG A 83 8.32 1.92 -14.95
C ARG A 83 7.12 2.51 -14.25
N PHE A 84 6.64 3.62 -14.78
CA PHE A 84 5.43 4.29 -14.32
C PHE A 84 4.32 3.97 -15.30
N VAL A 85 3.35 3.17 -14.88
CA VAL A 85 2.29 2.66 -15.74
C VAL A 85 0.97 3.31 -15.33
N ASP A 86 0.44 4.18 -16.20
CA ASP A 86 -0.92 4.68 -16.04
C ASP A 86 -1.90 3.51 -16.14
N GLN A 87 -2.68 3.31 -15.08
CA GLN A 87 -3.62 2.18 -15.02
C GLN A 87 -4.91 2.43 -15.79
N ASN A 88 -5.17 3.68 -16.21
CA ASN A 88 -6.46 4.12 -16.75
C ASN A 88 -7.64 3.56 -15.95
N TYR A 89 -7.51 3.63 -14.63
CA TYR A 89 -8.37 2.94 -13.68
C TYR A 89 -9.73 3.63 -13.54
N ASP A 90 -10.80 2.85 -13.61
CA ASP A 90 -12.17 3.28 -13.36
C ASP A 90 -12.77 2.46 -12.23
N GLY A 91 -13.17 3.13 -11.16
CA GLY A 91 -13.65 2.46 -9.96
C GLY A 91 -13.41 3.28 -8.69
N ASP A 92 -13.58 2.63 -7.55
CA ASP A 92 -13.36 3.22 -6.25
C ASP A 92 -12.18 2.52 -5.58
N LEU A 93 -11.19 3.30 -5.14
CA LEU A 93 -9.99 2.81 -4.44
C LEU A 93 -10.06 3.21 -2.97
N HIS A 94 -10.09 2.23 -2.07
CA HIS A 94 -10.02 2.43 -0.64
C HIS A 94 -8.58 2.32 -0.16
N PHE A 95 -8.13 3.30 0.61
CA PHE A 95 -6.79 3.31 1.18
C PHE A 95 -6.78 4.09 2.49
N GLY A 96 -5.88 3.73 3.39
CA GLY A 96 -5.87 4.35 4.70
C GLY A 96 -4.70 3.94 5.57
N THR A 97 -4.82 4.34 6.82
CA THR A 97 -4.03 3.85 7.95
C THR A 97 -4.97 3.19 8.94
N THR A 98 -4.45 2.67 10.05
CA THR A 98 -5.28 2.11 11.12
C THR A 98 -6.27 3.11 11.75
N THR A 99 -6.10 4.42 11.53
CA THR A 99 -6.90 5.47 12.18
C THR A 99 -7.66 6.38 11.21
N VAL A 100 -7.37 6.28 9.92
CA VAL A 100 -7.94 7.16 8.90
C VAL A 100 -8.11 6.38 7.61
N ASP A 101 -9.33 6.33 7.10
CA ASP A 101 -9.65 5.71 5.81
C ASP A 101 -10.09 6.76 4.80
N TYR A 102 -9.74 6.52 3.54
CA TYR A 102 -10.10 7.33 2.38
C TYR A 102 -10.70 6.44 1.30
N ARG A 103 -11.55 7.06 0.47
CA ARG A 103 -12.02 6.50 -0.78
C ARG A 103 -11.75 7.51 -1.89
N ALA A 104 -11.02 7.09 -2.92
CA ALA A 104 -10.87 7.84 -4.16
C ALA A 104 -11.76 7.25 -5.24
N THR A 105 -12.56 8.09 -5.88
CA THR A 105 -13.47 7.74 -6.98
C THR A 105 -12.82 8.14 -8.30
N PHE A 106 -12.65 7.19 -9.22
CA PHE A 106 -12.08 7.40 -10.55
C PHE A 106 -13.11 7.18 -11.65
N ARG A 107 -13.17 8.08 -12.63
CA ARG A 107 -14.00 7.99 -13.83
C ARG A 107 -13.21 8.47 -15.03
N ASP A 108 -13.33 7.76 -16.15
CA ASP A 108 -12.54 7.96 -17.36
C ASP A 108 -11.02 8.04 -17.06
N GLY A 109 -10.55 7.17 -16.16
CA GLY A 109 -9.17 7.07 -15.70
C GLY A 109 -8.69 8.19 -14.76
N THR A 110 -9.58 9.08 -14.33
CA THR A 110 -9.23 10.29 -13.57
C THR A 110 -9.96 10.35 -12.23
N CYS A 111 -9.24 10.72 -11.17
CA CYS A 111 -9.80 10.91 -9.85
C CYS A 111 -10.70 12.15 -9.84
N ILE A 112 -11.98 11.95 -9.52
CA ILE A 112 -12.99 13.01 -9.48
C ILE A 112 -13.38 13.40 -8.05
N GLU A 113 -13.12 12.53 -7.09
CA GLU A 113 -13.47 12.73 -5.68
C GLU A 113 -12.53 11.92 -4.80
N ILE A 114 -12.08 12.53 -3.70
CA ILE A 114 -11.53 11.80 -2.56
C ILE A 114 -12.26 12.25 -1.31
N CYS A 115 -12.82 11.30 -0.58
CA CYS A 115 -13.46 11.56 0.70
C CYS A 115 -12.79 10.78 1.82
N LYS A 116 -12.66 11.41 2.98
CA LYS A 116 -12.33 10.72 4.22
C LYS A 116 -13.54 9.90 4.62
N VAL A 117 -13.37 8.59 4.65
CA VAL A 117 -14.40 7.67 5.14
C VAL A 117 -14.27 7.69 6.65
N MET A 118 -15.28 8.21 7.35
CA MET A 118 -15.38 7.93 8.78
C MET A 118 -15.51 6.41 8.90
N GLN A 119 -14.56 5.75 9.59
CA GLN A 119 -14.82 4.42 10.09
C GLN A 119 -16.14 4.53 10.84
N THR A 120 -17.20 3.93 10.29
CA THR A 120 -18.46 3.87 11.00
C THR A 120 -18.12 3.16 12.30
N SER A 121 -18.16 3.94 13.37
CA SER A 121 -18.01 3.46 14.73
C SER A 121 -19.00 2.33 15.06
N GLU A 122 -19.87 1.91 14.16
CA GLU A 122 -20.71 0.72 14.28
C GLU A 122 -19.89 -0.55 14.45
N ALA A 123 -18.86 -0.81 13.64
CA ALA A 123 -18.01 -2.00 13.84
C ALA A 123 -17.25 -1.95 15.18
N PHE A 124 -16.79 -0.76 15.59
CA PHE A 124 -16.12 -0.57 16.88
C PHE A 124 -17.10 -0.56 18.08
N ARG A 125 -18.32 -0.07 17.90
CA ARG A 125 -19.43 -0.11 18.88
C ARG A 125 -19.92 -1.53 19.05
N GLU A 126 -20.04 -2.28 17.96
CA GLU A 126 -20.46 -3.67 17.94
C GLU A 126 -19.38 -4.54 18.61
N TRP A 127 -18.11 -4.37 18.24
CA TRP A 127 -16.97 -5.01 18.93
C TRP A 127 -16.90 -4.64 20.42
N ARG A 128 -17.08 -3.36 20.80
CA ARG A 128 -17.17 -2.97 22.23
C ARG A 128 -18.39 -3.57 22.93
N SER A 129 -19.52 -3.74 22.22
CA SER A 129 -20.72 -4.34 22.80
C SER A 129 -20.55 -5.84 23.03
N ILE A 130 -19.88 -6.54 22.10
CA ILE A 130 -19.52 -7.95 22.20
C ILE A 130 -18.51 -8.15 23.33
N TRP A 131 -17.43 -7.36 23.36
CA TRP A 131 -16.42 -7.43 24.41
C TRP A 131 -17.00 -7.17 25.82
N LYS A 132 -17.90 -6.18 25.96
CA LYS A 132 -18.61 -5.92 27.21
C LYS A 132 -19.60 -7.03 27.60
N ARG A 133 -20.20 -7.74 26.65
CA ARG A 133 -21.05 -8.90 26.92
C ARG A 133 -20.22 -10.07 27.44
N ASP A 134 -19.09 -10.34 26.82
CA ASP A 134 -18.28 -11.51 27.11
C ASP A 134 -17.43 -11.36 28.38
N HIS A 135 -17.23 -10.13 28.88
CA HIS A 135 -16.31 -9.84 30.00
C HIS A 135 -16.96 -9.15 31.22
N ASN A 136 -18.29 -8.97 31.24
CA ASN A 136 -19.02 -8.49 32.43
C ASN A 136 -19.99 -9.52 33.03
N GLU A 137 -19.79 -10.82 32.78
CA GLU A 137 -20.32 -11.85 33.67
C GLU A 137 -19.30 -12.14 34.78
N THR A 138 -19.30 -11.27 35.79
CA THR A 138 -19.02 -11.62 37.21
C THR A 138 -19.64 -10.59 38.14
#